data_AF-A0A6C0EHH0-F1
#
_entry.id   AF-A0A6C0EHH0-F1
#
_cell.length_a   1.000
_cell.length_b   1.000
_cell.length_c   1.000
_cell.angle_alpha   90.00
_cell.angle_beta   90.00
_cell.angle_gamma   90.00
#
_symmetry.space_group_name_H-M   'P 1'
#
loop_
_entity.id
_entity.type
_entity.pdbx_description
1 polymer ?
#
loop_
_entity_poly.entity_id
_entity_poly.type
_entity_poly.pdbx_seq_one_letter_code
_entity_poly.pdbx_strand_id
1 'polypeptide(L)'
;MFNKPLYNDFYTYSIEWKPNIINWYINDTLFFTATNENLKKINNNYNWIFNDRFFYLLVNTAVGGNFGGAFPNSINYIYKNLPNYNEMIIKHIKIYKTIDGYGEIKI
;
A
#
# COMPACT_ATOMS: atom_id res chain seq x y z
N MET A 1 6.07 -2.66 -17.49
CA MET A 1 7.18 -2.53 -16.50
C MET A 1 7.73 -1.11 -16.58
N PHE A 2 8.09 -0.51 -15.44
CA PHE A 2 8.65 0.85 -15.39
C PHE A 2 10.05 0.88 -16.03
N ASN A 3 10.34 1.94 -16.80
CA ASN A 3 11.62 2.13 -17.48
C ASN A 3 12.59 3.04 -16.70
N LYS A 4 12.18 3.53 -15.53
CA LYS A 4 12.94 4.39 -14.63
C LYS A 4 12.66 3.98 -13.18
N PRO A 5 13.58 4.27 -12.23
CA PRO A 5 13.29 4.12 -10.81
C PRO A 5 12.05 4.91 -10.38
N LEU A 6 11.23 4.32 -9.50
CA LEU A 6 9.96 4.91 -9.06
C LEU A 6 10.12 6.23 -8.29
N TYR A 7 11.27 6.46 -7.66
CA TYR A 7 11.55 7.69 -6.91
C TYR A 7 11.86 8.90 -7.81
N ASN A 8 12.00 8.71 -9.13
CA ASN A 8 12.34 9.81 -10.06
C ASN A 8 11.12 10.59 -10.57
N ASP A 9 9.89 10.13 -10.32
CA ASP A 9 8.68 10.78 -10.81
C ASP A 9 7.47 10.52 -9.90
N PHE A 10 6.40 11.25 -10.11
CA PHE A 10 5.12 11.00 -9.44
C PHE A 10 4.34 9.88 -10.14
N TYR A 11 3.81 8.98 -9.32
CA TYR A 11 2.92 7.91 -9.75
C TYR A 11 1.63 7.97 -8.93
N THR A 12 0.51 7.64 -9.56
CA THR A 12 -0.76 7.45 -8.87
C THR A 12 -0.87 6.00 -8.43
N TYR A 13 -0.83 5.78 -7.12
CA TYR A 13 -1.17 4.50 -6.52
C TYR A 13 -2.61 4.54 -6.07
N SER A 14 -3.43 3.60 -6.54
CA SER A 14 -4.84 3.54 -6.18
C SER A 14 -5.27 2.12 -5.85
N ILE A 15 -6.33 2.04 -5.06
CA ILE A 15 -7.05 0.80 -4.82
C ILE A 15 -8.50 0.99 -5.21
N GLU A 16 -9.07 -0.02 -5.85
CA GLU A 16 -10.51 -0.20 -5.93
C GLU A 16 -10.91 -1.32 -4.98
N TRP A 17 -11.76 -0.99 -4.02
CA TRP A 17 -12.18 -1.91 -2.97
C TRP A 17 -13.68 -2.15 -3.04
N LYS A 18 -14.03 -3.39 -3.37
CA LYS A 18 -15.40 -3.90 -3.44
C LYS A 18 -15.57 -5.11 -2.52
N PRO A 19 -16.80 -5.58 -2.27
CA PRO A 19 -17.00 -6.79 -1.48
C PRO A 19 -16.18 -7.97 -2.02
N ASN A 20 -15.36 -8.59 -1.16
CA ASN A 20 -14.54 -9.77 -1.47
C ASN A 20 -13.42 -9.60 -2.51
N ILE A 21 -13.14 -8.38 -2.98
CA ILE A 21 -12.07 -8.10 -3.95
C ILE A 21 -11.44 -6.73 -3.71
N ILE A 22 -10.13 -6.68 -3.81
CA ILE A 22 -9.36 -5.43 -3.85
C ILE A 22 -8.46 -5.49 -5.08
N ASN A 23 -8.49 -4.44 -5.89
CA ASN A 23 -7.62 -4.25 -7.04
C ASN A 23 -6.66 -3.10 -6.75
N TRP A 24 -5.37 -3.29 -7.03
CA TRP A 24 -4.33 -2.26 -6.90
C TRP A 24 -3.86 -1.83 -8.27
N TYR A 25 -3.68 -0.53 -8.45
CA TYR A 25 -3.25 0.07 -9.71
C TYR A 25 -2.06 0.98 -9.51
N ILE A 26 -1.24 1.10 -10.55
CA ILE A 26 -0.23 2.14 -10.68
C ILE A 26 -0.48 2.86 -12.01
N ASN A 27 -0.75 4.16 -11.96
CA ASN A 27 -1.17 4.96 -13.13
C ASN A 27 -2.29 4.27 -13.92
N ASP A 28 -3.37 3.90 -13.22
CA ASP A 28 -4.57 3.25 -13.77
C ASP A 28 -4.35 1.87 -14.40
N THR A 29 -3.14 1.32 -14.33
CA THR A 29 -2.84 -0.04 -14.81
C THR A 29 -2.97 -1.02 -13.65
N LEU A 30 -3.81 -2.04 -13.81
CA LEU A 30 -4.00 -3.09 -12.81
C LEU A 30 -2.67 -3.82 -12.56
N PHE A 31 -2.23 -3.78 -11.30
CA PHE A 31 -0.97 -4.38 -10.86
C PHE A 31 -1.21 -5.67 -10.07
N PHE A 32 -2.22 -5.67 -9.19
CA PHE A 32 -2.50 -6.82 -8.33
C PHE A 32 -3.99 -6.90 -7.98
N THR A 33 -4.47 -8.12 -7.76
CA THR A 33 -5.83 -8.41 -7.30
C THR A 33 -5.77 -9.39 -6.13
N ALA A 34 -6.41 -9.04 -5.03
CA ALA A 34 -6.67 -9.93 -3.91
C ALA A 34 -8.17 -10.25 -3.86
N THR A 35 -8.48 -11.53 -3.70
CA THR A 35 -9.85 -12.00 -3.51
C THR A 35 -9.92 -12.93 -2.30
N ASN A 36 -11.13 -13.10 -1.76
CA ASN A 36 -11.39 -14.12 -0.74
C ASN A 36 -10.96 -15.52 -1.22
N GLU A 37 -11.20 -15.83 -2.50
CA GLU A 37 -10.78 -17.11 -3.09
C GLU A 37 -9.26 -17.28 -3.14
N ASN A 38 -8.53 -16.23 -3.55
CA ASN A 38 -7.06 -16.26 -3.57
C ASN A 38 -6.51 -16.50 -2.16
N LEU A 39 -7.12 -15.90 -1.15
CA LEU A 39 -6.74 -16.08 0.25
C LEU A 39 -7.00 -17.52 0.73
N LYS A 40 -8.18 -18.08 0.42
CA LYS A 40 -8.54 -19.47 0.77
C LYS A 40 -7.67 -20.51 0.08
N LYS A 41 -7.18 -20.24 -1.14
CA LYS A 41 -6.22 -21.10 -1.85
C LYS A 41 -4.87 -21.19 -1.12
N ILE A 42 -4.46 -20.15 -0.40
CA ILE A 42 -3.24 -20.16 0.41
C ILE A 42 -3.48 -20.97 1.69
N ASN A 43 -4.59 -20.70 2.39
CA ASN A 43 -5.01 -21.46 3.55
C ASN A 43 -6.53 -21.31 3.75
N ASN A 44 -7.25 -22.42 3.75
CA ASN A 44 -8.71 -22.41 3.83
C ASN A 44 -9.24 -21.91 5.20
N ASN A 45 -8.39 -21.81 6.21
CA ASN A 45 -8.74 -21.24 7.52
C ASN A 45 -8.62 -19.71 7.56
N TYR A 46 -8.16 -19.07 6.48
CA TYR A 46 -8.09 -17.61 6.42
C TYR A 46 -9.46 -17.00 6.09
N ASN A 47 -9.83 -16.01 6.89
CA ASN A 47 -11.07 -15.25 6.72
C ASN A 47 -10.80 -13.94 5.98
N TRP A 48 -11.68 -13.61 5.04
CA TRP A 48 -11.69 -12.30 4.40
C TRP A 48 -12.26 -11.24 5.36
N ILE A 49 -11.37 -10.49 6.00
CA ILE A 49 -11.75 -9.49 7.02
C ILE A 49 -11.98 -8.07 6.45
N PHE A 50 -11.86 -7.92 5.13
CA PHE A 50 -11.96 -6.62 4.44
C PHE A 50 -13.38 -6.26 4.04
N ASN A 51 -14.37 -6.99 4.54
CA ASN A 51 -15.76 -6.53 4.52
C ASN A 51 -16.08 -6.00 5.92
N ASP A 52 -15.92 -6.80 6.97
CA ASP A 52 -16.74 -6.57 8.17
C ASP A 52 -16.19 -5.54 9.19
N ARG A 53 -15.46 -4.50 8.76
CA ARG A 53 -14.96 -3.44 9.65
C ARG A 53 -14.59 -2.15 8.91
N PHE A 54 -14.50 -1.06 9.67
CA PHE A 54 -13.94 0.21 9.21
C PHE A 54 -12.41 0.16 9.17
N PHE A 55 -11.84 0.88 8.21
CA PHE A 55 -10.40 1.04 8.04
C PHE A 55 -10.04 2.53 7.98
N TYR A 56 -8.84 2.84 8.44
CA TYR A 56 -8.26 4.16 8.37
C TYR A 56 -7.14 4.16 7.33
N LEU A 57 -6.98 5.27 6.63
CA LEU A 57 -5.80 5.49 5.80
C LEU A 57 -4.63 5.90 6.70
N LEU A 58 -3.53 5.16 6.63
CA LEU A 58 -2.26 5.52 7.24
C LEU A 58 -1.23 5.76 6.13
N VAL A 59 -0.51 6.87 6.23
CA VAL A 59 0.61 7.17 5.35
C VAL A 59 1.81 7.54 6.21
N ASN A 60 2.92 6.84 6.03
CA ASN A 60 4.15 7.06 6.79
C ASN A 60 5.38 6.74 5.94
N THR A 61 6.51 7.36 6.29
CA THR A 61 7.84 6.99 5.79
C THR A 61 8.61 6.32 6.93
N ALA A 62 8.77 5.00 6.85
CA ALA A 62 9.53 4.24 7.86
C ALA A 62 11.02 4.26 7.51
N VAL A 63 11.89 4.27 8.54
CA VAL A 63 13.34 4.17 8.39
C VAL A 63 13.82 2.91 9.12
N GLY A 64 14.34 1.93 8.38
CA GLY A 64 14.77 0.63 8.91
C GLY A 64 13.64 -0.42 9.00
N GLY A 65 13.82 -1.41 9.89
CA GLY A 65 12.85 -2.49 10.15
C GLY A 65 13.21 -3.83 9.49
N ASN A 66 12.60 -4.92 9.97
CA ASN A 66 12.96 -6.29 9.55
C ASN A 66 12.72 -6.55 8.05
N PHE A 67 11.69 -5.93 7.46
CA PHE A 67 11.37 -6.09 6.04
C PHE A 67 12.12 -5.09 5.15
N GLY A 68 12.32 -3.86 5.62
CA GLY A 68 13.15 -2.85 4.93
C GLY A 68 14.65 -3.16 4.94
N GLY A 69 15.04 -4.30 5.53
CA GLY A 69 16.41 -4.70 5.79
C GLY A 69 16.84 -4.28 7.20
N ALA A 70 17.03 -5.26 8.08
CA ALA A 70 17.88 -5.08 9.24
C ALA A 70 19.33 -5.18 8.74
N PHE A 71 20.11 -4.11 8.86
CA PHE A 71 21.52 -4.15 8.49
C PHE A 71 22.26 -4.99 9.52
N PRO A 72 22.93 -6.10 9.13
CA PRO A 72 23.44 -7.08 10.08
C PRO A 72 24.47 -6.52 11.08
N ASN A 73 24.99 -5.28 10.91
CA ASN A 73 26.08 -4.75 11.74
C ASN A 73 26.01 -3.25 12.10
N SER A 74 24.84 -2.60 12.20
CA SER A 74 24.89 -1.15 12.43
C SER A 74 23.61 -0.48 12.92
N ILE A 75 23.53 -0.25 14.24
CA ILE A 75 22.68 0.82 14.78
C ILE A 75 23.14 2.21 14.25
N ASN A 76 24.42 2.30 13.85
CA ASN A 76 25.18 3.38 13.20
C ASN A 76 24.89 3.78 11.73
N TYR A 77 24.64 2.83 10.83
CA TYR A 77 24.92 3.05 9.39
C TYR A 77 23.84 3.87 8.71
N ILE A 78 22.57 3.63 9.05
CA ILE A 78 21.46 4.42 8.52
C ILE A 78 21.62 5.88 8.94
N TYR A 79 21.82 6.18 10.23
CA TYR A 79 22.01 7.56 10.67
C TYR A 79 23.25 8.25 10.05
N LYS A 80 24.29 7.48 9.70
CA LYS A 80 25.51 8.01 9.06
C LYS A 80 25.42 8.13 7.54
N ASN A 81 24.52 7.41 6.88
CA ASN A 81 24.41 7.34 5.42
C ASN A 81 22.99 7.62 4.91
N LEU A 82 22.10 8.11 5.77
CA LEU A 82 20.81 8.64 5.33
C LEU A 82 21.12 9.72 4.29
N PRO A 83 20.51 9.65 3.09
CA PRO A 83 20.62 10.72 2.13
C PRO A 83 20.24 12.04 2.81
N ASN A 84 20.81 13.16 2.35
CA ASN A 84 20.42 14.48 2.86
C ASN A 84 18.93 14.79 2.62
N TYR A 85 18.26 14.02 1.75
CA TYR A 85 16.85 14.15 1.40
C TYR A 85 16.14 12.81 1.55
N ASN A 86 15.26 12.70 2.54
CA ASN A 86 14.38 11.54 2.76
C ASN A 86 12.94 12.05 2.87
N GLU A 87 12.36 12.37 1.73
CA GLU A 87 11.03 12.97 1.67
C GLU A 87 10.05 12.01 0.98
N MET A 88 8.89 11.82 1.60
CA MET A 88 7.74 11.24 0.94
C MET A 88 6.84 12.39 0.48
N ILE A 89 6.92 12.74 -0.79
CA ILE A 89 6.16 13.87 -1.36
C ILE A 89 4.82 13.35 -1.90
N ILE A 90 3.72 13.87 -1.35
CA ILE A 90 2.35 13.50 -1.74
C ILE A 90 1.67 14.72 -2.33
N LYS A 91 1.30 14.66 -3.61
CA LYS A 91 0.55 15.76 -4.27
C LYS A 91 -0.89 15.85 -3.80
N HIS A 92 -1.57 14.70 -3.70
CA HIS A 92 -2.95 14.63 -3.23
C HIS A 92 -3.31 13.22 -2.77
N ILE A 93 -4.32 13.14 -1.92
CA ILE A 93 -5.03 11.91 -1.58
C ILE A 93 -6.49 12.15 -1.96
N LYS A 94 -7.09 11.20 -2.68
CA LYS A 94 -8.49 11.26 -3.10
C LYS A 94 -9.17 9.97 -2.70
N ILE A 95 -10.36 10.10 -2.10
CA ILE A 95 -11.19 8.96 -1.68
C ILE A 95 -12.55 9.16 -2.33
N TYR A 96 -13.01 8.14 -3.04
CA TYR A 96 -14.28 8.14 -3.74
C TYR A 96 -15.16 7.04 -3.19
N LYS A 97 -16.46 7.31 -3.07
CA LYS A 97 -17.46 6.29 -2.80
C LYS A 97 -18.17 5.96 -4.11
N THR A 98 -18.07 4.70 -4.54
CA THR A 98 -18.86 4.19 -5.66
C THR A 98 -20.11 3.50 -5.11
N ILE A 99 -21.13 3.34 -5.95
CA ILE A 99 -22.39 2.68 -5.55
C ILE A 99 -22.20 1.20 -5.19
N ASP A 100 -21.12 0.60 -5.68
CA ASP A 100 -20.73 -0.81 -5.51
C ASP A 100 -19.49 -1.00 -4.60
N GLY A 101 -18.98 0.07 -3.99
CA GLY A 101 -17.81 0.06 -3.10
C GLY A 101 -18.17 -0.28 -1.65
N TYR A 102 -17.19 -0.74 -0.86
CA TYR A 102 -17.37 -1.05 0.56
C TYR A 102 -17.02 0.15 1.47
N GLY A 103 -17.85 0.42 2.50
CA GLY A 103 -17.57 1.39 3.58
C GLY A 103 -18.46 2.65 3.64
N GLU A 104 -18.49 3.30 4.82
CA GLU A 104 -19.09 4.62 5.03
C GLU A 104 -17.99 5.68 5.23
N ILE A 105 -18.12 6.84 4.57
CA ILE A 105 -17.24 7.98 4.82
C ILE A 105 -17.79 8.72 6.04
N LYS A 106 -17.08 8.69 7.16
CA LYS A 106 -17.29 9.65 8.24
C LYS A 106 -16.43 10.88 7.93
N ILE A 107 -17.11 11.98 7.58
CA ILE A 107 -16.54 13.32 7.40
C ILE A 107 -16.46 13.98 8.77
#